data_AF-A0A3D8HJ33-F1
#
_entry.id   AF-A0A3D8HJ33-F1
#
_cell.length_a   1.000
_cell.length_b   1.000
_cell.length_c   1.000
_cell.angle_alpha   90.00
_cell.angle_beta   90.00
_cell.angle_gamma   90.00
#
_symmetry.space_group_name_H-M   'P 1'
#
loop_
_entity.id
_entity.type
_entity.pdbx_description
1 polymer ?
#
loop_
_entity_poly.entity_id
_entity_poly.type
_entity_poly.pdbx_seq_one_letter_code
_entity_poly.pdbx_strand_id
1 'polypeptide(L)'
;MKKLIVFTCFLGLLFCLSSCSSYYYSMLSANSGISGMNEYNDFVQENDSVCIIYNFYGEDAPVNVTVYNKLDEPMYIDWQRSSLVLGDEAISYYQDLMPVHGKVESYSSTWQDGTVSGYSSGSFFGEVQLPRGVEFIPPKSRVESSALCLGREFLDRIPDRSFTKRSFVKSDGNRTNLKVMEFTERNSPLHIRSYLTIYTGKEEHKSVYESSFYLSEWVDAGKMSPSGIRIGQSEEGNFSYYCNRRGQTTGWIIGYAALGVSALTSIILIVTHKPSMDMPSHF
;
A
#
# COMPACT_ATOMS: atom_id res chain seq x y z
N MET A 1 12.14 11.39 44.21
CA MET A 1 12.33 12.41 43.15
C MET A 1 13.40 12.03 42.12
N LYS A 2 14.65 11.69 42.51
CA LYS A 2 15.70 11.27 41.54
C LYS A 2 15.33 10.03 40.68
N LYS A 3 14.67 9.02 41.25
CA LYS A 3 14.22 7.82 40.50
C LYS A 3 13.10 8.10 39.49
N LEU A 4 12.27 9.12 39.73
CA LEU A 4 11.18 9.52 38.81
C LEU A 4 11.75 10.26 37.59
N ILE A 5 12.76 11.12 37.80
CA ILE A 5 13.47 11.84 36.73
C ILE A 5 14.25 10.88 35.84
N VAL A 6 14.91 9.86 36.43
CA VAL A 6 15.61 8.83 35.64
C VAL A 6 14.62 8.01 34.79
N PHE A 7 13.43 7.70 35.32
CA PHE A 7 12.40 6.98 34.58
C PHE A 7 11.79 7.82 33.44
N THR A 8 11.50 9.11 33.65
CA THR A 8 11.03 10.00 32.57
C THR A 8 12.11 10.29 31.53
N CYS A 9 13.39 10.40 31.92
CA CYS A 9 14.49 10.50 30.96
C CYS A 9 14.67 9.21 30.15
N PHE A 10 14.50 8.03 30.76
CA PHE A 10 14.60 6.75 30.05
C PHE A 10 13.41 6.52 29.10
N LEU A 11 12.20 6.90 29.51
CA LEU A 11 11.01 6.86 28.66
C LEU A 11 11.12 7.85 27.48
N GLY A 12 11.64 9.06 27.71
CA GLY A 12 11.96 10.02 26.65
C GLY A 12 13.02 9.51 25.68
N LEU A 13 14.03 8.79 26.17
CA LEU A 13 15.07 8.18 25.33
C LEU A 13 14.52 7.04 24.45
N LEU A 14 13.55 6.27 24.96
CA LEU A 14 12.88 5.19 24.22
C LEU A 14 11.99 5.72 23.08
N PHE A 15 11.35 6.88 23.24
CA PHE A 15 10.58 7.53 22.16
C PHE A 15 11.47 8.13 21.06
N CYS A 16 12.74 8.43 21.33
CA CYS A 16 13.67 8.93 20.32
C CYS A 16 14.21 7.84 19.37
N LEU A 17 14.05 6.56 19.71
CA LEU A 17 14.61 5.44 18.93
C LEU A 17 13.72 5.00 17.76
N SER A 18 12.50 5.50 17.64
CA SER A 18 11.58 5.18 16.53
C SER A 18 11.61 6.19 15.37
N SER A 19 12.52 7.17 15.41
CA SER A 19 12.58 8.22 14.38
C SER A 19 13.14 7.70 13.04
N CYS A 20 12.43 8.02 11.95
CA CYS A 20 12.92 7.82 10.58
C CYS A 20 14.24 8.55 10.36
N SER A 21 15.28 7.79 10.05
CA SER A 21 16.64 8.28 9.82
C SER A 21 16.83 8.86 8.42
N SER A 22 16.22 8.25 7.40
CA SER A 22 16.14 8.75 6.03
C SER A 22 14.83 8.37 5.36
N TYR A 23 14.44 9.13 4.34
CA TYR A 23 13.27 8.93 3.51
C TYR A 23 13.70 8.78 2.05
N TYR A 24 13.01 7.89 1.37
CA TYR A 24 13.10 7.73 -0.07
C TYR A 24 11.72 7.77 -0.68
N TYR A 25 11.61 8.30 -1.88
CA TYR A 25 10.36 8.31 -2.63
C TYR A 25 10.53 7.56 -3.93
N SER A 26 9.46 6.90 -4.35
CA SER A 26 9.43 6.17 -5.61
C SER A 26 8.20 6.56 -6.41
N MET A 27 8.37 6.68 -7.72
CA MET A 27 7.28 6.81 -8.66
C MET A 27 7.30 5.62 -9.61
N LEU A 28 6.13 5.05 -9.84
CA LEU A 28 5.93 3.99 -10.81
C LEU A 28 5.37 4.56 -12.11
N SER A 29 5.63 3.84 -13.20
CA SER A 29 4.98 4.06 -14.48
C SER A 29 4.54 2.72 -15.07
N ALA A 30 3.57 2.77 -15.98
CA ALA A 30 3.03 1.58 -16.62
C ALA A 30 3.67 1.36 -17.99
N ASN A 31 3.79 0.10 -18.38
CA ASN A 31 4.26 -0.32 -19.69
C ASN A 31 3.10 -0.88 -20.53
N SER A 32 2.44 -1.93 -20.02
CA SER A 32 1.41 -2.68 -20.74
C SER A 32 0.24 -3.04 -19.83
N GLY A 33 -0.92 -3.30 -20.44
CA GLY A 33 -2.14 -3.68 -19.72
C GLY A 33 -2.92 -2.52 -19.11
N ILE A 34 -2.32 -1.33 -19.03
CA ILE A 34 -2.96 -0.12 -18.48
C ILE A 34 -3.52 0.75 -19.62
N SER A 35 -4.80 1.11 -19.51
CA SER A 35 -5.50 2.00 -20.43
C SER A 35 -5.16 3.48 -20.19
N GLY A 36 -4.83 3.84 -18.95
CA GLY A 36 -4.45 5.21 -18.57
C GLY A 36 -4.33 5.40 -17.06
N MET A 37 -4.21 6.66 -16.64
CA MET A 37 -4.27 7.06 -15.24
C MET A 37 -5.53 7.88 -14.97
N ASN A 38 -6.10 7.77 -13.76
CA ASN A 38 -7.23 8.61 -13.34
C ASN A 38 -6.76 9.96 -12.76
N GLU A 39 -7.69 10.74 -12.21
CA GLU A 39 -7.41 12.06 -11.59
C GLU A 39 -6.49 11.98 -10.34
N TYR A 40 -6.37 10.81 -9.73
CA TYR A 40 -5.50 10.52 -8.59
C TYR A 40 -4.19 9.84 -9.00
N ASN A 41 -3.87 9.78 -10.30
CA ASN A 41 -2.73 9.03 -10.84
C ASN A 41 -2.73 7.52 -10.48
N ASP A 42 -3.91 6.93 -10.22
CA ASP A 42 -4.05 5.47 -10.14
C ASP A 42 -3.99 4.86 -11.54
N PHE A 43 -3.41 3.68 -11.66
CA PHE A 43 -3.33 2.98 -12.95
C PHE A 43 -4.62 2.23 -13.23
N VAL A 44 -5.25 2.51 -14.37
CA VAL A 44 -6.56 1.94 -14.74
C VAL A 44 -6.41 1.01 -15.94
N GLN A 45 -6.84 -0.24 -15.78
CA GLN A 45 -7.06 -1.22 -16.84
C GLN A 45 -8.56 -1.44 -16.99
N GLU A 46 -9.13 -1.06 -18.13
CA GLU A 46 -10.59 -1.10 -18.32
C GLU A 46 -10.98 -1.69 -19.67
N ASN A 47 -12.00 -2.55 -19.64
CA ASN A 47 -12.73 -3.04 -20.81
C ASN A 47 -14.25 -2.99 -20.57
N ASP A 48 -15.04 -3.64 -21.42
CA ASP A 48 -16.51 -3.63 -21.32
C ASP A 48 -17.04 -4.38 -20.08
N SER A 49 -16.28 -5.34 -19.54
CA SER A 49 -16.70 -6.24 -18.46
C SER A 49 -16.16 -5.85 -17.08
N VAL A 50 -14.93 -5.35 -17.00
CA VAL A 50 -14.24 -5.08 -15.75
C VAL A 50 -13.41 -3.80 -15.84
N CYS A 51 -13.29 -3.12 -14.71
CA CYS A 51 -12.32 -2.04 -14.49
C CYS A 51 -11.44 -2.44 -13.30
N ILE A 52 -10.12 -2.46 -13.51
CA ILE A 52 -9.12 -2.81 -12.51
C ILE A 52 -8.27 -1.57 -12.27
N ILE A 53 -8.16 -1.16 -11.01
CA ILE A 53 -7.42 0.03 -10.59
C ILE A 53 -6.30 -0.42 -9.66
N TYR A 54 -5.08 0.00 -9.97
CA TYR A 54 -3.90 -0.22 -9.13
C TYR A 54 -3.46 1.09 -8.50
N ASN A 55 -3.29 1.05 -7.18
CA ASN A 55 -2.78 2.15 -6.37
C ASN A 55 -1.63 1.65 -5.49
N PHE A 56 -0.51 2.35 -5.53
CA PHE A 56 0.71 2.06 -4.82
C PHE A 56 1.02 3.07 -3.71
N TYR A 57 0.06 3.93 -3.38
CA TYR A 57 0.24 5.01 -2.42
C TYR A 57 0.38 4.53 -0.99
N GLY A 58 1.50 4.86 -0.35
CA GLY A 58 1.73 4.61 1.06
C GLY A 58 3.19 4.36 1.45
N GLU A 59 3.40 4.07 2.74
CA GLU A 59 4.69 3.60 3.26
C GLU A 59 4.96 2.19 2.74
N ASP A 60 6.19 1.93 2.27
CA ASP A 60 6.65 0.62 1.80
C ASP A 60 5.91 0.07 0.55
N ALA A 61 5.31 0.95 -0.25
CA ALA A 61 4.49 0.66 -1.46
C ALA A 61 3.49 -0.49 -1.25
N PRO A 62 2.35 -0.20 -0.60
CA PRO A 62 1.23 -1.13 -0.60
C PRO A 62 0.77 -1.37 -2.05
N VAL A 63 0.25 -2.55 -2.35
CA VAL A 63 -0.28 -2.91 -3.67
C VAL A 63 -1.79 -3.03 -3.52
N ASN A 64 -2.47 -1.91 -3.69
CA ASN A 64 -3.93 -1.83 -3.62
C ASN A 64 -4.52 -2.13 -5.00
N VAL A 65 -5.35 -3.15 -5.07
CA VAL A 65 -6.05 -3.58 -6.29
C VAL A 65 -7.54 -3.43 -6.05
N THR A 66 -8.19 -2.55 -6.81
CA THR A 66 -9.65 -2.43 -6.85
C THR A 66 -10.16 -3.04 -8.14
N VAL A 67 -11.14 -3.93 -8.03
CA VAL A 67 -11.80 -4.55 -9.19
C VAL A 67 -13.27 -4.20 -9.18
N TYR A 68 -13.74 -3.55 -10.23
CA TYR A 68 -15.12 -3.17 -10.45
C TYR A 68 -15.76 -4.03 -11.54
N ASN A 69 -16.83 -4.72 -11.17
CA ASN A 69 -17.65 -5.51 -12.09
C ASN A 69 -18.61 -4.58 -12.84
N LYS A 70 -18.39 -4.40 -14.15
CA LYS A 70 -19.25 -3.58 -15.02
C LYS A 70 -20.44 -4.38 -15.58
N LEU A 71 -20.49 -5.69 -15.38
CA LEU A 71 -21.54 -6.55 -15.90
C LEU A 71 -22.79 -6.54 -15.01
N ASP A 72 -23.87 -7.07 -15.57
CA ASP A 72 -25.15 -7.32 -14.88
C ASP A 72 -25.22 -8.72 -14.25
N GLU A 73 -24.12 -9.48 -14.31
CA GLU A 73 -23.95 -10.80 -13.70
C GLU A 73 -22.78 -10.81 -12.71
N PRO A 74 -22.73 -11.74 -11.74
CA PRO A 74 -21.66 -11.78 -10.77
C PRO A 74 -20.31 -12.20 -11.36
N MET A 75 -19.25 -11.71 -10.72
CA MET A 75 -17.85 -11.97 -11.09
C MET A 75 -17.11 -12.50 -9.88
N TYR A 76 -16.04 -13.25 -10.13
CA TYR A 76 -15.20 -13.85 -9.11
C TYR A 76 -13.72 -13.56 -9.40
N ILE A 77 -12.96 -13.24 -8.36
CA ILE A 77 -11.50 -13.17 -8.41
C ILE A 77 -10.93 -14.40 -7.73
N ASP A 78 -10.05 -15.13 -8.41
CA ASP A 78 -9.30 -16.25 -7.86
C ASP A 78 -7.93 -15.75 -7.39
N TRP A 79 -7.85 -15.35 -6.12
CA TRP A 79 -6.62 -14.85 -5.49
C TRP A 79 -5.53 -15.93 -5.40
N GLN A 80 -5.90 -17.22 -5.31
CA GLN A 80 -4.94 -18.34 -5.31
C GLN A 80 -4.22 -18.48 -6.65
N ARG A 81 -4.89 -18.09 -7.74
CA ARG A 81 -4.32 -18.04 -9.09
C ARG A 81 -3.95 -16.63 -9.52
N SER A 82 -3.87 -15.70 -8.58
CA SER A 82 -3.43 -14.33 -8.84
C SER A 82 -2.11 -14.09 -8.11
N SER A 83 -1.17 -13.44 -8.80
CA SER A 83 0.14 -13.16 -8.23
C SER A 83 0.71 -11.83 -8.72
N LEU A 84 1.49 -11.21 -7.85
CA LEU A 84 2.38 -10.11 -8.18
C LEU A 84 3.77 -10.68 -8.45
N VAL A 85 4.31 -10.43 -9.63
CA VAL A 85 5.65 -10.88 -10.01
C VAL A 85 6.63 -9.72 -9.94
N LEU A 86 7.64 -9.87 -9.09
CA LEU A 86 8.70 -8.89 -8.87
C LEU A 86 10.01 -9.38 -9.49
N GLY A 87 10.34 -8.89 -10.69
CA GLY A 87 11.38 -9.49 -11.52
C GLY A 87 10.99 -10.92 -11.91
N ASP A 88 11.66 -11.91 -11.30
CA ASP A 88 11.44 -13.34 -11.55
C ASP A 88 10.72 -14.06 -10.39
N GLU A 89 10.40 -13.35 -9.30
CA GLU A 89 9.76 -13.93 -8.11
C GLU A 89 8.26 -13.67 -8.12
N ALA A 90 7.46 -14.74 -8.06
CA ALA A 90 6.01 -14.65 -7.99
C ALA A 90 5.54 -14.67 -6.54
N ILE A 91 4.83 -13.62 -6.14
CA ILE A 91 4.26 -13.42 -4.80
C ILE A 91 2.74 -13.55 -4.94
N SER A 92 2.16 -14.56 -4.30
CA SER A 92 0.71 -14.76 -4.33
C SER A 92 -0.03 -13.59 -3.71
N TYR A 93 -1.12 -13.13 -4.34
CA TYR A 93 -2.05 -12.18 -3.71
C TYR A 93 -2.82 -12.83 -2.55
N TYR A 94 -2.98 -14.15 -2.59
CA TYR A 94 -3.56 -14.93 -1.50
C TYR A 94 -2.51 -15.25 -0.44
N GLN A 95 -2.82 -14.96 0.82
CA GLN A 95 -2.02 -15.35 1.98
C GLN A 95 -2.81 -16.38 2.80
N ASP A 96 -2.24 -17.58 2.96
CA ASP A 96 -2.84 -18.68 3.72
C ASP A 96 -2.91 -18.41 5.23
N LEU A 97 -2.04 -17.54 5.74
CA LEU A 97 -1.80 -17.34 7.16
C LEU A 97 -1.70 -15.84 7.46
N MET A 98 -2.58 -15.35 8.32
CA MET A 98 -2.44 -14.01 8.90
C MET A 98 -1.73 -14.15 10.26
N PRO A 99 -0.48 -13.68 10.40
CA PRO A 99 0.21 -13.70 11.69
C PRO A 99 -0.47 -12.71 12.65
N VAL A 100 -0.94 -13.22 13.78
CA VAL A 100 -1.56 -12.45 14.86
C VAL A 100 -0.55 -12.31 15.98
N HIS A 101 -0.11 -11.08 16.20
CA HIS A 101 0.69 -10.69 17.35
C HIS A 101 -0.19 -9.97 18.35
N GLY A 102 -0.40 -10.57 19.52
CA GLY A 102 -1.15 -9.95 20.59
C GLY A 102 -0.27 -9.66 21.80
N LYS A 103 -0.48 -8.50 22.42
CA LYS A 103 0.02 -8.19 23.76
C LYS A 103 -1.16 -8.22 24.71
N VAL A 104 -1.02 -8.99 25.79
CA VAL A 104 -2.00 -9.09 26.86
C VAL A 104 -1.39 -8.46 28.09
N GLU A 105 -2.07 -7.45 28.62
CA GLU A 105 -1.72 -6.83 29.90
C GLU A 105 -2.85 -7.10 30.88
N SER A 106 -2.50 -7.54 32.08
CA SER A 106 -3.45 -7.82 33.15
C SER A 106 -3.02 -7.11 34.43
N TYR A 107 -3.99 -6.44 35.04
CA TYR A 107 -3.85 -5.77 36.33
C TYR A 107 -4.81 -6.42 37.31
N SER A 108 -4.28 -7.02 38.38
CA SER A 108 -5.07 -7.57 39.47
C SER A 108 -4.84 -6.77 40.74
N SER A 109 -5.91 -6.43 41.46
CA SER A 109 -5.82 -5.88 42.82
C SER A 109 -6.77 -6.65 43.73
N THR A 110 -6.25 -7.13 44.86
CA THR A 110 -7.04 -7.86 45.86
C THR A 110 -6.95 -7.14 47.20
N TRP A 111 -8.09 -7.04 47.89
CA TRP A 111 -8.21 -6.36 49.17
C TRP A 111 -8.51 -7.38 50.27
N GLN A 112 -7.46 -7.89 50.91
CA GLN A 112 -7.56 -8.64 52.15
C GLN A 112 -6.24 -8.49 52.92
N ASP A 113 -6.28 -7.82 54.08
CA ASP A 113 -5.11 -7.50 54.93
C ASP A 113 -3.97 -6.71 54.26
N GLY A 114 -4.33 -5.82 53.32
CA GLY A 114 -3.42 -4.94 52.60
C GLY A 114 -3.71 -4.91 51.10
N THR A 115 -3.27 -3.86 50.40
CA THR A 115 -3.41 -3.79 48.94
C THR A 115 -2.26 -4.54 48.29
N VAL A 116 -2.55 -5.71 47.69
CA VAL A 116 -1.60 -6.41 46.82
C VAL A 116 -2.02 -6.15 45.37
N SER A 117 -1.16 -5.46 44.62
CA SER A 117 -1.32 -5.25 43.18
C SER A 117 -0.35 -6.15 42.41
N GLY A 118 -0.86 -6.83 41.40
CA GLY A 118 -0.10 -7.68 40.49
C GLY A 118 -0.21 -7.14 39.06
N TYR A 119 0.92 -7.00 38.39
CA TYR A 119 0.99 -6.72 36.97
C TYR A 119 1.51 -7.95 36.25
N SER A 120 0.79 -8.40 35.23
CA SER A 120 1.22 -9.47 34.35
C SER A 120 1.12 -9.00 32.90
N SER A 121 2.16 -9.26 32.13
CA SER A 121 2.20 -8.99 30.69
C SER A 121 2.60 -10.27 29.97
N GLY A 122 1.84 -10.64 28.94
CA GLY A 122 2.18 -11.74 28.05
C GLY A 122 2.08 -11.30 26.60
N SER A 123 2.84 -11.95 25.74
CA SER A 123 2.64 -11.85 24.29
C SER A 123 2.23 -13.21 23.76
N PHE A 124 1.31 -13.22 22.80
CA PHE A 124 1.02 -14.42 22.03
C PHE A 124 1.32 -14.19 20.55
N PHE A 125 1.74 -15.26 19.90
CA PHE A 125 1.91 -15.36 18.46
C PHE A 125 1.08 -16.54 18.00
N GLY A 126 0.24 -16.33 16.99
CA GLY A 126 -0.55 -17.39 16.37
C GLY A 126 -0.87 -17.00 14.94
N GLU A 127 -1.34 -17.96 14.15
CA GLU A 127 -1.73 -17.75 12.76
C GLU A 127 -3.23 -18.02 12.63
N VAL A 128 -3.94 -17.15 11.91
CA VAL A 128 -5.35 -17.34 11.58
C VAL A 128 -5.46 -17.75 10.13
N GLN A 129 -6.13 -18.88 9.88
CA GLN A 129 -6.43 -19.37 8.54
C GLN A 129 -7.68 -18.64 8.01
N LEU A 130 -7.51 -17.82 6.98
CA LEU A 130 -8.61 -17.08 6.35
C LEU A 130 -9.33 -17.96 5.32
N PRO A 131 -10.68 -18.05 5.35
CA PRO A 131 -11.39 -18.90 4.40
C PRO A 131 -11.50 -18.25 3.01
N ARG A 132 -11.12 -19.05 2.01
CA ARG A 132 -11.36 -19.01 0.55
C ARG A 132 -10.68 -17.87 -0.22
N GLY A 133 -9.61 -18.22 -0.93
CA GLY A 133 -8.94 -17.36 -1.92
C GLY A 133 -9.73 -17.13 -3.21
N VAL A 134 -11.07 -17.20 -3.16
CA VAL A 134 -11.93 -16.74 -4.24
C VAL A 134 -12.89 -15.70 -3.66
N GLU A 135 -12.92 -14.53 -4.28
CA GLU A 135 -13.74 -13.40 -3.85
C GLU A 135 -14.89 -13.16 -4.81
N PHE A 136 -16.09 -12.95 -4.26
CA PHE A 136 -17.32 -12.72 -5.01
C PHE A 136 -17.59 -11.22 -5.18
N ILE A 137 -17.88 -10.80 -6.40
CA ILE A 137 -18.21 -9.42 -6.75
C ILE A 137 -19.61 -9.39 -7.39
N PRO A 138 -20.62 -8.85 -6.70
CA PRO A 138 -21.94 -8.62 -7.27
C PRO A 138 -21.91 -7.78 -8.57
N PRO A 139 -22.97 -7.85 -9.39
CA PRO A 139 -23.16 -6.93 -10.52
C PRO A 139 -23.01 -5.47 -10.12
N LYS A 140 -22.37 -4.66 -10.97
CA LYS A 140 -22.20 -3.20 -10.79
C LYS A 140 -21.58 -2.79 -9.45
N SER A 141 -20.75 -3.65 -8.86
CA SER A 141 -20.10 -3.42 -7.57
C SER A 141 -18.58 -3.62 -7.66
N ARG A 142 -17.86 -3.22 -6.60
CA ARG A 142 -16.40 -3.37 -6.51
C ARG A 142 -15.97 -4.08 -5.25
N VAL A 143 -14.76 -4.62 -5.33
CA VAL A 143 -13.97 -5.06 -4.18
C VAL A 143 -12.59 -4.43 -4.21
N GLU A 144 -11.98 -4.27 -3.04
CA GLU A 144 -10.65 -3.68 -2.85
C GLU A 144 -9.81 -4.65 -2.03
N SER A 145 -8.59 -4.92 -2.50
CA SER A 145 -7.63 -5.79 -1.83
C SER A 145 -6.29 -5.09 -1.65
N SER A 146 -5.73 -5.19 -0.44
CA SER A 146 -4.46 -4.57 -0.02
C SER A 146 -3.61 -5.59 0.75
N ALA A 147 -3.41 -6.77 0.15
CA ALA A 147 -2.75 -7.88 0.85
C ALA A 147 -1.22 -7.79 0.85
N LEU A 148 -0.62 -6.97 -0.01
CA LEU A 148 0.82 -6.98 -0.29
C LEU A 148 1.43 -5.59 -0.16
N CYS A 149 2.66 -5.53 0.35
CA CYS A 149 3.54 -4.38 0.24
C CYS A 149 4.82 -4.85 -0.45
N LEU A 150 5.39 -4.04 -1.35
CA LEU A 150 6.68 -4.36 -1.98
C LEU A 150 7.82 -4.39 -0.95
N GLY A 151 7.63 -3.71 0.19
CA GLY A 151 8.57 -3.74 1.30
C GLY A 151 9.89 -3.04 0.96
N ARG A 152 10.91 -3.27 1.79
CA ARG A 152 12.21 -2.60 1.65
C ARG A 152 13.26 -3.42 0.91
N GLU A 153 12.97 -4.68 0.62
CA GLU A 153 13.95 -5.60 0.04
C GLU A 153 14.35 -5.17 -1.38
N PHE A 154 13.51 -4.42 -2.08
CA PHE A 154 13.86 -3.88 -3.40
C PHE A 154 14.75 -2.62 -3.33
N LEU A 155 14.89 -1.97 -2.16
CA LEU A 155 15.80 -0.82 -1.97
C LEU A 155 17.24 -1.20 -2.30
N ASP A 156 17.63 -2.42 -1.93
CA ASP A 156 18.97 -2.96 -2.16
C ASP A 156 19.27 -3.18 -3.65
N ARG A 157 18.23 -3.20 -4.51
CA ARG A 157 18.35 -3.33 -5.97
C ARG A 157 18.57 -1.98 -6.65
N ILE A 158 18.38 -0.86 -5.95
CA ILE A 158 18.55 0.48 -6.53
C ILE A 158 20.05 0.82 -6.56
N PRO A 159 20.63 1.13 -7.73
CA PRO A 159 22.06 1.41 -7.82
C PRO A 159 22.42 2.72 -7.10
N ASP A 160 23.45 2.69 -6.25
CA ASP A 160 23.94 3.85 -5.49
C ASP A 160 24.53 4.99 -6.35
N ARG A 161 24.69 4.78 -7.67
CA ARG A 161 25.60 5.55 -8.52
C ARG A 161 24.95 6.04 -9.82
N SER A 162 23.93 6.89 -9.73
CA SER A 162 23.54 7.76 -10.87
C SER A 162 22.60 8.91 -10.47
N PHE A 163 22.80 9.49 -9.29
CA PHE A 163 21.92 10.58 -8.85
C PHE A 163 22.22 11.91 -9.56
N THR A 164 21.18 12.51 -10.11
CA THR A 164 21.17 13.93 -10.50
C THR A 164 20.57 14.77 -9.37
N LYS A 165 20.87 16.06 -9.32
CA LYS A 165 20.24 16.96 -8.35
C LYS A 165 19.08 17.68 -9.03
N ARG A 166 17.88 17.57 -8.46
CA ARG A 166 16.68 18.26 -8.91
C ARG A 166 16.10 19.12 -7.80
N SER A 167 15.61 20.29 -8.17
CA SER A 167 15.05 21.25 -7.23
C SER A 167 13.56 21.01 -7.02
N PHE A 168 13.16 20.70 -5.80
CA PHE A 168 11.77 20.50 -5.38
C PHE A 168 11.28 21.60 -4.45
N VAL A 169 9.97 21.82 -4.46
CA VAL A 169 9.31 22.79 -3.58
C VAL A 169 8.89 22.08 -2.29
N LYS A 170 9.39 22.58 -1.17
CA LYS A 170 8.98 22.17 0.17
C LYS A 170 7.59 22.69 0.50
N SER A 171 6.96 22.15 1.53
CA SER A 171 5.64 22.62 2.00
C SER A 171 5.64 24.08 2.45
N ASP A 172 6.79 24.60 2.89
CA ASP A 172 6.99 26.02 3.26
C ASP A 172 7.15 26.96 2.04
N GLY A 173 7.10 26.44 0.81
CA GLY A 173 7.31 27.18 -0.43
C GLY A 173 8.77 27.37 -0.84
N ASN A 174 9.73 27.06 0.04
CA ASN A 174 11.15 27.14 -0.29
C ASN A 174 11.57 25.97 -1.18
N ARG A 175 12.66 26.15 -1.93
CA ARG A 175 13.21 25.08 -2.78
C ARG A 175 14.31 24.32 -2.05
N THR A 176 14.37 23.01 -2.27
CA THR A 176 15.45 22.13 -1.82
C THR A 176 15.95 21.31 -3.01
N ASN A 177 17.23 20.94 -3.02
CA ASN A 177 17.77 20.07 -4.04
C ASN A 177 17.86 18.65 -3.50
N LEU A 178 17.10 17.74 -4.09
CA LEU A 178 17.15 16.32 -3.76
C LEU A 178 17.89 15.54 -4.83
N LYS A 179 18.38 14.37 -4.45
CA LYS A 179 19.04 13.45 -5.36
C LYS A 179 17.97 12.59 -6.03
N VAL A 180 17.98 12.55 -7.36
CA VAL A 180 16.97 11.88 -8.18
C VAL A 180 17.65 10.96 -9.19
N MET A 181 17.09 9.77 -9.35
CA MET A 181 17.38 8.86 -10.45
C MET A 181 16.11 8.68 -11.27
N GLU A 182 16.24 8.79 -12.58
CA GLU A 182 15.16 8.52 -13.51
C GLU A 182 15.47 7.26 -14.29
N PHE A 183 14.43 6.51 -14.55
CA PHE A 183 14.49 5.24 -15.25
C PHE A 183 13.44 5.24 -16.36
N THR A 184 13.86 4.69 -17.49
CA THR A 184 13.00 4.19 -18.53
C THR A 184 12.61 2.75 -18.20
N GLU A 185 11.61 2.23 -18.90
CA GLU A 185 11.27 0.81 -18.81
C GLU A 185 12.51 -0.09 -18.97
N ARG A 186 13.38 0.15 -19.95
CA ARG A 186 14.53 -0.73 -20.25
C ARG A 186 15.59 -0.79 -19.14
N ASN A 187 15.81 0.30 -18.41
CA ASN A 187 16.90 0.40 -17.43
C ASN A 187 16.39 0.47 -15.99
N SER A 188 15.10 0.21 -15.78
CA SER A 188 14.53 0.20 -14.44
C SER A 188 15.06 -1.00 -13.65
N PRO A 189 15.51 -0.79 -12.40
CA PRO A 189 15.93 -1.90 -11.53
C PRO A 189 14.73 -2.71 -10.99
N LEU A 190 13.51 -2.20 -11.19
CA LEU A 190 12.29 -2.77 -10.64
C LEU A 190 11.25 -2.93 -11.73
N HIS A 191 10.88 -4.18 -11.98
CA HIS A 191 9.77 -4.55 -12.85
C HIS A 191 8.73 -5.31 -12.04
N ILE A 192 7.49 -4.85 -12.14
CA ILE A 192 6.35 -5.41 -11.44
C ILE A 192 5.35 -5.88 -12.49
N ARG A 193 4.86 -7.11 -12.37
CA ARG A 193 3.75 -7.60 -13.18
C ARG A 193 2.65 -8.09 -12.26
N SER A 194 1.45 -7.57 -12.43
CA SER A 194 0.27 -8.10 -11.77
C SER A 194 -0.42 -9.09 -12.70
N TYR A 195 -0.70 -10.29 -12.19
CA TYR A 195 -1.52 -11.31 -12.84
C TYR A 195 -2.77 -11.55 -12.00
N LEU A 196 -3.94 -11.16 -12.53
CA LEU A 196 -5.23 -11.39 -11.89
C LEU A 196 -6.05 -12.40 -12.69
N THR A 197 -6.55 -13.42 -11.99
CA THR A 197 -7.45 -14.42 -12.57
C THR A 197 -8.90 -14.09 -12.19
N ILE A 198 -9.71 -13.76 -13.20
CA ILE A 198 -11.09 -13.31 -13.02
C ILE A 198 -12.03 -14.11 -13.93
N TYR A 199 -13.22 -14.46 -13.45
CA TYR A 199 -14.21 -15.18 -14.25
C TYR A 199 -15.65 -14.79 -13.89
N THR A 200 -16.58 -15.07 -14.81
CA THR A 200 -18.02 -14.99 -14.59
C THR A 200 -18.66 -16.36 -14.76
N GLY A 201 -19.68 -16.68 -13.97
CA GLY A 201 -20.37 -17.97 -14.05
C GLY A 201 -19.50 -19.18 -13.62
N LYS A 202 -19.20 -20.10 -14.56
CA LYS A 202 -18.49 -21.37 -14.29
C LYS A 202 -16.97 -21.20 -14.37
N GLU A 203 -16.24 -21.90 -13.52
CA GLU A 203 -14.77 -21.84 -13.42
C GLU A 203 -13.98 -22.21 -14.71
N GLU A 204 -14.64 -22.77 -15.73
CA GLU A 204 -13.99 -23.21 -16.98
C GLU A 204 -13.61 -22.03 -17.92
N HIS A 205 -14.16 -20.83 -17.70
CA HIS A 205 -13.87 -19.63 -18.50
C HIS A 205 -13.14 -18.56 -17.68
N LYS A 206 -11.91 -18.88 -17.24
CA LYS A 206 -11.03 -17.94 -16.54
C LYS A 206 -10.32 -17.01 -17.52
N SER A 207 -10.44 -15.71 -17.28
CA SER A 207 -9.72 -14.66 -17.99
C SER A 207 -8.57 -14.16 -17.12
N VAL A 208 -7.41 -13.95 -17.75
CA VAL A 208 -6.23 -13.42 -17.07
C VAL A 208 -6.05 -11.96 -17.48
N TYR A 209 -5.94 -11.09 -16.49
CA TYR A 209 -5.65 -9.68 -16.65
C TYR A 209 -4.22 -9.43 -16.19
N GLU A 210 -3.36 -9.09 -17.15
CA GLU A 210 -1.96 -8.77 -16.90
C GLU A 210 -1.74 -7.27 -17.01
N SER A 211 -1.01 -6.70 -16.06
CA SER A 211 -0.57 -5.31 -16.05
C SER A 211 0.89 -5.22 -15.63
N SER A 212 1.68 -4.43 -16.35
CA SER A 212 3.12 -4.29 -16.09
C SER A 212 3.50 -2.87 -15.71
N PHE A 213 4.31 -2.74 -14.65
CA PHE A 213 4.81 -1.48 -14.11
C PHE A 213 6.32 -1.52 -13.96
N TYR A 214 6.94 -0.36 -13.94
CA TYR A 214 8.35 -0.19 -13.68
C TYR A 214 8.59 1.05 -12.80
N LEU A 215 9.68 1.03 -12.04
CA LEU A 215 10.14 2.22 -11.31
C LEU A 215 10.61 3.26 -12.33
N SER A 216 10.01 4.45 -12.32
CA SER A 216 10.33 5.54 -13.24
C SER A 216 11.16 6.65 -12.57
N GLU A 217 10.94 6.90 -11.28
CA GLU A 217 11.72 7.88 -10.52
C GLU A 217 12.03 7.36 -9.11
N TRP A 218 13.26 7.60 -8.65
CA TRP A 218 13.72 7.33 -7.29
C TRP A 218 14.36 8.58 -6.69
N VAL A 219 13.89 8.99 -5.51
CA VAL A 219 14.35 10.21 -4.84
C VAL A 219 14.92 9.89 -3.46
N ASP A 220 16.19 10.23 -3.23
CA ASP A 220 16.79 10.26 -1.88
C ASP A 220 16.50 11.62 -1.24
N ALA A 221 15.54 11.61 -0.31
CA ALA A 221 15.02 12.79 0.36
C ALA A 221 15.72 13.07 1.72
N GLY A 222 16.69 12.24 2.12
CA GLY A 222 17.37 12.39 3.40
C GLY A 222 16.37 12.43 4.56
N LYS A 223 16.41 13.44 5.42
CA LYS A 223 15.50 13.54 6.59
C LYS A 223 14.12 14.14 6.28
N MET A 224 13.80 14.36 5.01
CA MET A 224 12.56 15.02 4.62
C MET A 224 11.40 14.02 4.60
N SER A 225 10.40 14.22 5.45
CA SER A 225 9.18 13.42 5.44
C SER A 225 8.26 13.82 4.27
N PRO A 226 7.33 12.94 3.84
CA PRO A 226 6.34 13.26 2.81
C PRO A 226 5.55 14.54 3.10
N SER A 227 5.23 14.81 4.37
CA SER A 227 4.55 16.04 4.80
C SER A 227 5.37 17.33 4.60
N GLY A 228 6.71 17.21 4.48
CA GLY A 228 7.63 18.34 4.33
C GLY A 228 7.87 18.77 2.89
N ILE A 229 7.37 18.01 1.91
CA ILE A 229 7.59 18.25 0.48
C ILE A 229 6.31 18.16 -0.32
N ARG A 230 6.20 18.93 -1.41
CA ARG A 230 5.00 18.93 -2.28
C ARG A 230 4.93 17.77 -3.28
N ILE A 231 5.79 16.77 -3.15
CA ILE A 231 5.75 15.56 -3.99
C ILE A 231 4.75 14.59 -3.36
N GLY A 232 3.81 14.05 -4.15
CA GLY A 232 2.88 13.02 -3.68
C GLY A 232 1.88 13.50 -2.61
N GLN A 233 1.68 14.81 -2.46
CA GLN A 233 0.69 15.39 -1.51
C GLN A 233 -0.76 15.11 -1.92
N SER A 234 -0.99 14.70 -3.16
CA SER A 234 -2.30 14.36 -3.74
C SER A 234 -2.73 12.91 -3.49
N GLU A 235 -1.99 12.16 -2.67
CA GLU A 235 -2.18 10.70 -2.53
C GLU A 235 -2.12 9.97 -3.87
N GLU A 236 -1.15 10.37 -4.69
CA GLU A 236 -1.03 9.89 -6.07
C GLU A 236 -0.76 8.39 -6.11
N GLY A 237 -1.61 7.64 -6.81
CA GLY A 237 -1.57 6.17 -6.85
C GLY A 237 -0.30 5.58 -7.45
N ASN A 238 0.52 6.37 -8.13
CA ASN A 238 1.82 5.96 -8.64
C ASN A 238 3.00 6.31 -7.71
N PHE A 239 2.75 6.99 -6.58
CA PHE A 239 3.78 7.47 -5.66
C PHE A 239 3.83 6.62 -4.39
N SER A 240 5.02 6.28 -3.90
CA SER A 240 5.19 5.66 -2.58
C SER A 240 6.43 6.19 -1.86
N TYR A 241 6.50 5.95 -0.55
CA TYR A 241 7.64 6.39 0.26
C TYR A 241 8.15 5.31 1.21
N TYR A 242 9.43 5.42 1.57
CA TYR A 242 10.15 4.48 2.41
C TYR A 242 10.87 5.24 3.50
N CYS A 243 10.75 4.79 4.75
CA CYS A 243 11.44 5.39 5.88
C CYS A 243 12.46 4.40 6.46
N ASN A 244 13.74 4.76 6.51
CA ASN A 244 14.74 3.93 7.18
C ASN A 244 14.71 4.15 8.70
N ARG A 245 14.33 3.15 9.51
CA ARG A 245 14.36 3.22 10.99
C ARG A 245 15.57 2.44 11.51
N ARG A 246 16.40 3.04 12.37
CA ARG A 246 17.56 2.35 12.96
C ARG A 246 17.08 1.15 13.79
N GLY A 247 17.52 -0.06 13.42
CA GLY A 247 17.30 -1.28 14.21
C GLY A 247 16.19 -2.22 13.75
N GLN A 248 15.50 -1.95 12.63
CA GLN A 248 14.68 -2.97 11.97
C GLN A 248 15.59 -3.86 11.12
N THR A 249 15.71 -5.14 11.50
CA THR A 249 16.32 -6.18 10.69
C THR A 249 15.52 -6.37 9.40
N THR A 250 16.19 -6.18 8.27
CA THR A 250 15.73 -6.52 6.92
C THR A 250 15.35 -7.99 6.88
N GLY A 251 14.11 -8.28 6.49
CA GLY A 251 13.69 -9.65 6.25
C GLY A 251 12.18 -9.74 6.29
N TRP A 252 11.67 -10.35 5.23
CA TRP A 252 10.30 -10.75 4.96
C TRP A 252 9.50 -9.61 4.30
N ILE A 253 9.05 -9.91 3.08
CA ILE A 253 7.83 -9.38 2.46
C ILE A 253 6.70 -9.73 3.42
N ILE A 254 6.57 -8.96 4.50
CA ILE A 254 5.50 -9.16 5.45
C ILE A 254 4.29 -8.47 4.83
N GLY A 255 3.27 -9.27 4.51
CA GLY A 255 1.90 -8.80 4.38
C GLY A 255 1.49 -8.13 5.68
N TYR A 256 1.90 -6.89 5.88
CA TYR A 256 1.38 -6.06 6.95
C TYR A 256 0.11 -5.42 6.44
N ALA A 257 -1.01 -5.82 7.04
CA ALA A 257 -2.07 -4.88 7.34
C ALA A 257 -1.42 -3.69 8.04
N ALA A 258 -1.26 -2.58 7.30
CA ALA A 258 -0.62 -1.37 7.81
C ALA A 258 -1.46 -0.79 8.96
N LEU A 259 -1.12 -1.14 10.20
CA LEU A 259 -1.44 -0.33 11.37
C LEU A 259 -0.56 0.93 11.28
N GLY A 260 -1.03 1.95 10.57
CA GLY A 260 -0.25 3.18 10.43
C GLY A 260 -0.78 4.24 9.47
N VAL A 261 -1.99 4.75 9.74
CA VAL A 261 -2.50 6.06 9.29
C VAL A 261 -2.96 6.16 7.82
N SER A 262 -4.28 6.45 7.70
CA SER A 262 -5.05 6.90 6.52
C SER A 262 -5.19 5.96 5.32
N ALA A 263 -5.88 4.84 5.50
CA ALA A 263 -6.83 4.35 4.50
C ALA A 263 -8.25 4.64 5.01
N LEU A 264 -8.60 5.92 5.08
CA LEU A 264 -9.99 6.35 5.22
C LEU A 264 -10.27 7.28 4.05
N THR A 265 -11.25 6.86 3.25
CA THR A 265 -11.98 7.61 2.22
C THR A 265 -11.38 7.73 0.82
N SER A 266 -11.33 6.62 0.10
CA SER A 266 -11.63 6.63 -1.35
C SER A 266 -13.05 6.14 -1.59
N ILE A 267 -14.04 6.89 -1.08
CA ILE A 267 -15.40 6.81 -1.64
C ILE A 267 -15.33 7.54 -2.98
N ILE A 268 -14.98 6.81 -4.04
CA ILE A 268 -15.28 7.27 -5.40
C ILE A 268 -16.81 7.29 -5.49
N LEU A 269 -17.37 8.48 -5.27
CA LEU A 269 -18.77 8.83 -5.48
C LEU A 269 -18.92 9.08 -6.98
N ILE A 270 -19.17 8.03 -7.75
CA ILE A 270 -19.69 8.21 -9.12
C ILE A 270 -21.11 8.75 -8.95
N VAL A 271 -21.23 10.08 -8.96
CA VAL A 271 -22.51 10.76 -9.09
C VAL A 271 -23.07 10.35 -10.44
N THR A 272 -24.05 9.45 -10.45
CA THR A 272 -24.89 9.18 -11.62
C THR A 272 -25.68 10.45 -11.92
N HIS A 273 -25.10 11.34 -12.72
CA HIS A 273 -25.86 12.43 -13.31
C HIS A 273 -26.79 11.81 -14.36
N LYS A 274 -28.06 11.57 -13.98
CA LYS A 274 -29.11 11.34 -14.97
C LYS A 274 -29.28 12.65 -15.77
N PRO A 275 -29.09 12.67 -17.10
CA PRO A 275 -29.61 13.78 -17.89
C PRO A 275 -31.13 13.60 -18.00
N SER A 276 -31.88 14.59 -17.53
CA SER A 276 -33.30 14.73 -17.85
C SER A 276 -33.43 15.01 -19.34
N MET A 277 -34.01 14.07 -20.08
CA MET A 277 -34.50 14.32 -21.42
C MET A 277 -35.79 15.13 -21.31
N ASP A 278 -35.68 16.45 -21.35
CA ASP A 278 -36.81 17.29 -21.74
C ASP A 278 -36.90 17.27 -23.28
N MET A 279 -38.00 16.71 -23.75
CA MET A 279 -38.39 16.67 -25.16
C MET A 279 -39.22 17.94 -25.44
N PRO A 280 -38.80 18.84 -26.34
CA PRO A 280 -39.67 19.94 -26.75
C PRO A 280 -40.70 19.42 -27.76
N SER A 281 -41.97 19.60 -27.41
CA SER A 281 -43.11 19.41 -28.29
C SER A 281 -43.42 20.70 -29.07
N HIS A 282 -43.79 20.51 -30.35
CA HIS A 282 -44.36 21.49 -31.30
C HIS A 282 -43.35 22.49 -31.87
N PHE A 283 -43.12 22.54 -33.19
CA PHE A 283 -44.07 22.60 -34.31
C PHE A 283 -43.84 21.56 -35.42
#